data_AF-A0A0G1AXU5-F1
#
_entry.id   AF-A0A0G1AXU5-F1
#
_cell.length_a   1.000
_cell.length_b   1.000
_cell.length_c   1.000
_cell.angle_alpha   90.00
_cell.angle_beta   90.00
_cell.angle_gamma   90.00
#
_symmetry.space_group_name_H-M   'P 1'
#
loop_
_entity.id
_entity.type
_entity.pdbx_description
1 polymer ?
#
loop_
_entity_poly.entity_id
_entity_poly.type
_entity_poly.pdbx_seq_one_letter_code
_entity_poly.pdbx_strand_id
1 'polypeptide(L)'
;MKKRDTLILGGIAAAIALGGAVFFTNSKVLAQYRGKYPPIVQKLVDKFGLNTTEVDKVMEEVQAERGTRMQEMQATRHAEIETKLTQAVQDGKLTEDQKTQILTKIAEMEPVQNRAAETEGWFNLSAEERQAKMDEMRDAREQRRAELQAWEDSLGVDLDEILGYDIFGGYGGHGGRGGFGGGQGFKGMPSQNTLSN
;
A
#
# COMPACT_ATOMS: atom_id res chain seq x y z
N MET A 1 -30.04 17.45 61.03
CA MET A 1 -28.79 17.89 60.35
C MET A 1 -27.82 16.72 60.35
N LYS A 2 -27.44 16.22 59.16
CA LYS A 2 -26.72 14.95 58.95
C LYS A 2 -25.19 15.18 58.88
N LYS A 3 -24.49 14.57 59.84
CA LYS A 3 -23.16 13.92 59.86
C LYS A 3 -22.02 14.37 58.91
N ARG A 4 -21.00 14.95 59.55
CA ARG A 4 -19.53 14.66 59.59
C ARG A 4 -18.74 14.45 58.27
N ASP A 5 -17.75 15.31 58.12
CA ASP A 5 -16.63 15.22 57.17
C ASP A 5 -15.67 14.07 57.50
N THR A 6 -15.31 13.30 56.48
CA THR A 6 -14.14 12.40 56.51
C THR A 6 -13.41 12.48 55.16
N LEU A 7 -12.26 13.14 55.18
CA LEU A 7 -11.20 13.03 54.18
C LEU A 7 -10.65 11.59 54.16
N ILE A 8 -10.59 10.98 52.97
CA ILE A 8 -9.78 9.78 52.73
C ILE A 8 -8.74 10.13 51.67
N LEU A 9 -7.49 10.24 52.13
CA LEU A 9 -6.29 9.98 51.32
C LEU A 9 -6.35 8.55 50.79
N GLY A 10 -5.97 8.33 49.53
CA GLY A 10 -5.70 7.00 49.01
C GLY A 10 -5.00 7.07 47.66
N GLY A 11 -3.68 6.99 47.68
CA GLY A 11 -2.86 6.82 46.48
C GLY A 11 -2.89 5.38 45.93
N ILE A 12 -2.46 5.28 44.67
CA ILE A 12 -1.78 4.16 44.00
C ILE A 12 -2.56 2.83 43.90
N ALA A 13 -2.91 2.44 42.68
CA ALA A 13 -2.28 1.29 42.00
C ALA A 13 -2.93 1.02 40.63
N ALA A 14 -2.12 1.10 39.58
CA ALA A 14 -2.40 0.44 38.31
C ALA A 14 -2.37 -1.08 38.53
N ALA A 15 -3.43 -1.76 38.12
CA ALA A 15 -3.45 -3.19 37.90
C ALA A 15 -4.11 -3.45 36.55
N ILE A 16 -3.30 -3.49 35.49
CA ILE A 16 -3.68 -4.06 34.19
C ILE A 16 -3.74 -5.58 34.42
N ALA A 17 -4.93 -6.08 34.73
CA ALA A 17 -5.20 -7.49 34.78
C ALA A 17 -5.29 -8.02 33.34
N LEU A 18 -4.26 -8.77 32.94
CA LEU A 18 -4.25 -9.67 31.80
C LEU A 18 -5.36 -10.71 31.98
N GLY A 19 -6.55 -10.42 31.47
CA GLY A 19 -7.71 -11.28 31.63
C GLY A 19 -8.84 -10.87 30.69
N GLY A 20 -8.77 -11.33 29.44
CA GLY A 20 -9.82 -11.14 28.46
C GLY A 20 -9.74 -12.21 27.38
N ALA A 21 -10.25 -13.40 27.69
CA ALA A 21 -10.49 -14.43 26.68
C ALA A 21 -11.52 -13.91 25.68
N VAL A 22 -11.08 -13.57 24.46
CA VAL A 22 -11.98 -13.21 23.37
C VAL A 22 -12.51 -14.50 22.75
N PHE A 23 -13.72 -14.89 23.11
CA PHE A 23 -14.48 -15.91 22.39
C PHE A 23 -14.91 -15.34 21.03
N PHE A 24 -14.18 -15.70 19.97
CA PHE A 24 -14.64 -15.49 18.60
C PHE A 24 -15.77 -16.48 18.29
N THR A 25 -17.01 -16.01 18.34
CA THR A 25 -18.15 -16.76 17.82
C THR A 25 -18.18 -16.61 16.29
N ASN A 26 -17.95 -17.71 15.58
CA ASN A 26 -18.03 -17.77 14.12
C ASN A 26 -19.50 -17.69 13.67
N SER A 27 -20.05 -16.49 13.59
CA SER A 27 -21.29 -16.25 12.84
C SER A 27 -20.92 -16.10 11.36
N LYS A 28 -21.04 -17.18 10.58
CA LYS A 28 -20.96 -17.11 9.12
C LYS A 28 -22.20 -16.39 8.61
N VAL A 29 -22.09 -15.07 8.43
CA VAL A 29 -23.05 -14.28 7.66
C VAL A 29 -22.80 -14.62 6.19
N LEU A 30 -23.74 -15.34 5.56
CA LEU A 30 -23.74 -15.55 4.11
C LEU A 30 -24.20 -14.25 3.44
N ALA A 31 -23.24 -13.37 3.13
CA ALA A 31 -23.50 -12.16 2.35
C ALA A 31 -23.82 -12.52 0.88
N GLN A 32 -24.85 -11.87 0.33
CA GLN A 32 -25.39 -12.12 -1.02
C GLN A 32 -24.34 -11.91 -2.14
N TYR A 33 -24.31 -12.87 -3.06
CA TYR A 33 -23.30 -13.15 -4.08
C TYR A 33 -23.19 -12.15 -5.26
N ARG A 34 -23.75 -10.94 -5.18
CA ARG A 34 -23.63 -9.93 -6.25
C ARG A 34 -22.60 -8.87 -5.85
N GLY A 35 -21.35 -9.04 -6.30
CA GLY A 35 -20.30 -8.00 -6.22
C GLY A 35 -18.96 -8.42 -5.61
N LYS A 36 -18.79 -9.70 -5.20
CA LYS A 36 -17.57 -10.16 -4.52
C LYS A 36 -16.33 -10.20 -5.42
N TYR A 37 -16.50 -10.33 -6.75
CA TYR A 37 -15.39 -10.53 -7.68
C TYR A 37 -15.37 -9.56 -8.85
N PRO A 38 -14.18 -9.27 -9.42
CA PRO A 38 -14.06 -8.52 -10.65
C PRO A 38 -14.85 -9.17 -11.81
N PRO A 39 -15.39 -8.39 -12.77
CA PRO A 39 -16.21 -8.91 -13.87
C PRO A 39 -15.54 -10.02 -14.70
N ILE A 40 -14.20 -10.06 -14.74
CA ILE A 40 -13.46 -11.12 -15.45
C ILE A 40 -13.60 -12.48 -14.76
N VAL A 41 -13.59 -12.53 -13.43
CA VAL A 41 -13.71 -13.78 -12.66
C VAL A 41 -15.10 -14.37 -12.86
N GLN A 42 -16.14 -13.53 -12.81
CA GLN A 42 -17.51 -13.99 -13.07
C GLN A 42 -17.66 -14.61 -14.47
N LYS A 43 -17.11 -13.94 -15.50
CA LYS A 43 -17.14 -14.48 -16.87
C LYS A 43 -16.38 -15.81 -17.01
N LEU A 44 -15.31 -16.00 -16.25
CA LEU A 44 -14.56 -17.28 -16.26
C LEU A 44 -15.37 -18.39 -15.58
N VAL A 45 -16.00 -18.10 -14.43
CA VAL A 45 -16.89 -19.03 -13.74
C VAL A 45 -18.03 -19.46 -14.67
N ASP A 46 -18.71 -18.50 -15.29
CA ASP A 46 -19.86 -18.77 -16.15
C ASP A 46 -19.45 -19.53 -17.43
N LYS A 47 -18.35 -19.12 -18.08
CA LYS A 47 -17.92 -19.70 -19.36
C LYS A 47 -17.41 -21.13 -19.23
N PHE A 48 -16.74 -21.46 -18.12
CA PHE A 48 -16.15 -22.77 -17.90
C PHE A 48 -16.93 -23.65 -16.93
N GLY A 49 -18.07 -23.15 -16.41
CA GLY A 49 -18.91 -23.88 -15.46
C GLY A 49 -18.17 -24.23 -14.16
N LEU A 50 -17.34 -23.31 -13.67
CA LEU A 50 -16.54 -23.55 -12.46
C LEU A 50 -17.42 -23.58 -11.22
N ASN A 51 -17.03 -24.40 -10.23
CA ASN A 51 -17.70 -24.42 -8.93
C ASN A 51 -17.39 -23.14 -8.16
N THR A 52 -18.42 -22.33 -7.90
CA THR A 52 -18.30 -21.05 -7.18
C THR A 52 -17.67 -21.20 -5.80
N THR A 53 -17.94 -22.31 -5.10
CA THR A 53 -17.41 -22.57 -3.76
C THR A 53 -15.91 -22.85 -3.80
N GLU A 54 -15.45 -23.57 -4.82
CA GLU A 54 -14.03 -23.86 -5.01
C GLU A 54 -13.27 -22.61 -5.46
N VAL A 55 -13.86 -21.79 -6.32
CA VAL A 55 -13.29 -20.50 -6.73
C VAL A 55 -13.17 -19.56 -5.53
N ASP A 56 -14.18 -19.50 -4.67
CA ASP A 56 -14.13 -18.73 -3.43
C ASP A 56 -12.94 -19.17 -2.56
N LYS A 57 -12.78 -20.48 -2.37
CA LYS A 57 -11.68 -21.03 -1.58
C LYS A 57 -10.30 -20.68 -2.17
N VAL A 58 -10.12 -20.82 -3.49
CA VAL A 58 -8.86 -20.47 -4.16
C VAL A 58 -8.57 -18.97 -4.02
N MET A 59 -9.57 -18.11 -4.12
CA MET A 59 -9.39 -16.66 -3.97
C MET A 59 -9.00 -16.28 -2.54
N GLU A 60 -9.59 -16.93 -1.54
CA GLU A 60 -9.21 -16.77 -0.13
C GLU A 60 -7.77 -17.24 0.14
N GLU A 61 -7.37 -18.39 -0.41
CA GLU A 61 -6.00 -18.90 -0.34
C GLU A 61 -5.00 -17.92 -0.98
N VAL A 62 -5.29 -17.45 -2.20
CA VAL A 62 -4.43 -16.46 -2.89
C VAL A 62 -4.35 -15.14 -2.12
N GLN A 63 -5.45 -14.69 -1.51
CA GLN A 63 -5.45 -13.47 -0.70
C GLN A 63 -4.59 -13.64 0.56
N ALA A 64 -4.70 -14.79 1.23
CA ALA A 64 -3.88 -15.11 2.39
C ALA A 64 -2.39 -15.19 2.03
N GLU A 65 -2.04 -15.90 0.95
CA GLU A 65 -0.65 -15.98 0.45
C GLU A 65 -0.08 -14.62 0.08
N ARG A 66 -0.87 -13.77 -0.59
CA ARG A 66 -0.48 -12.39 -0.86
C ARG A 66 -0.25 -11.60 0.41
N GLY A 67 -1.11 -11.76 1.42
CA GLY A 67 -0.94 -11.14 2.73
C GLY A 67 0.39 -11.52 3.38
N THR A 68 0.69 -12.82 3.44
CA THR A 68 1.95 -13.33 3.97
C THR A 68 3.15 -12.79 3.18
N ARG A 69 3.11 -12.86 1.85
CA ARG A 69 4.20 -12.35 1.00
C ARG A 69 4.42 -10.84 1.19
N MET A 70 3.34 -10.08 1.34
CA MET A 70 3.43 -8.63 1.60
C MET A 70 4.10 -8.36 2.94
N GLN A 71 3.77 -9.10 3.99
CA GLN A 71 4.41 -8.99 5.30
C GLN A 71 5.90 -9.35 5.24
N GLU A 72 6.25 -10.43 4.55
CA GLU A 72 7.66 -10.83 4.35
C GLU A 72 8.45 -9.76 3.59
N MET A 73 7.87 -9.18 2.54
CA MET A 73 8.50 -8.08 1.81
C MET A 73 8.64 -6.81 2.66
N GLN A 74 7.64 -6.48 3.49
CA GLN A 74 7.73 -5.36 4.42
C GLN A 74 8.86 -5.56 5.42
N ALA A 75 8.90 -6.72 6.09
CA ALA A 75 9.95 -7.05 7.05
C ALA A 75 11.35 -6.99 6.41
N THR A 76 11.50 -7.53 5.20
CA THR A 76 12.76 -7.47 4.46
C THR A 76 13.17 -6.03 4.13
N ARG A 77 12.23 -5.21 3.65
CA ARG A 77 12.49 -3.80 3.35
C ARG A 77 12.91 -3.02 4.60
N HIS A 78 12.21 -3.19 5.72
CA HIS A 78 12.57 -2.54 6.98
C HIS A 78 13.98 -2.89 7.43
N ALA A 79 14.34 -4.17 7.38
CA ALA A 79 15.68 -4.62 7.73
C ALA A 79 16.77 -4.04 6.81
N GLU A 80 16.51 -3.99 5.50
CA GLU A 80 17.44 -3.37 4.54
C GLU A 80 17.63 -1.87 4.78
N ILE A 81 16.53 -1.16 5.06
CA ILE A 81 16.57 0.28 5.37
C ILE A 81 17.37 0.52 6.64
N GLU A 82 17.07 -0.20 7.72
CA GLU A 82 17.78 -0.05 8.99
C GLU A 82 19.28 -0.33 8.84
N THR A 83 19.63 -1.34 8.04
CA THR A 83 21.03 -1.66 7.74
C THR A 83 21.72 -0.52 7.02
N LYS A 84 21.11 0.04 5.96
CA LYS A 84 21.68 1.16 5.20
C LYS A 84 21.79 2.43 6.02
N LEU A 85 20.79 2.76 6.84
CA LEU A 85 20.83 3.90 7.73
C LEU A 85 21.91 3.74 8.80
N THR A 86 22.09 2.54 9.34
CA THR A 86 23.18 2.25 10.29
C THR A 86 24.54 2.43 9.63
N GLN A 87 24.71 1.95 8.40
CA GLN A 87 25.94 2.18 7.65
C GLN A 87 26.18 3.68 7.39
N ALA A 88 25.14 4.42 7.02
CA ALA A 88 25.25 5.85 6.78
C ALA A 88 25.61 6.64 8.06
N VAL A 89 25.20 6.18 9.25
CA VAL A 89 25.68 6.73 10.52
C VAL A 89 27.16 6.43 10.75
N GLN A 90 27.60 5.19 10.49
CA GLN A 90 29.01 4.80 10.60
C GLN A 90 29.90 5.59 9.62
N ASP A 91 29.39 5.85 8.42
CA ASP A 91 30.06 6.63 7.38
C ASP A 91 30.02 8.14 7.66
N GLY A 92 29.34 8.58 8.73
CA GLY A 92 29.20 9.97 9.12
C GLY A 92 28.29 10.80 8.20
N LYS A 93 27.51 10.15 7.32
CA LYS A 93 26.51 10.80 6.47
C LYS A 93 25.23 11.13 7.25
N LEU A 94 24.95 10.41 8.33
CA LEU A 94 23.83 10.62 9.22
C LEU A 94 24.29 10.70 10.69
N THR A 95 23.49 11.38 11.51
CA THR A 95 23.53 11.23 12.97
C THR A 95 22.55 10.16 13.43
N GLU A 96 22.74 9.63 14.65
CA GLU A 96 21.79 8.69 15.26
C GLU A 96 20.39 9.31 15.42
N ASP A 97 20.32 10.61 15.69
CA ASP A 97 19.06 11.34 15.79
C ASP A 97 18.34 11.40 14.43
N GLN A 98 19.07 11.68 13.34
CA GLN A 98 18.51 11.67 11.98
C GLN A 98 18.01 10.27 11.60
N LYS A 99 18.80 9.21 11.88
CA LYS A 99 18.38 7.82 11.67
C LYS A 99 17.05 7.52 12.38
N THR A 100 16.92 7.94 13.64
CA THR A 100 15.71 7.71 14.44
C THR A 100 14.49 8.43 13.86
N GLN A 101 14.67 9.67 13.40
CA GLN A 101 13.61 10.44 12.73
C GLN A 101 13.18 9.78 11.41
N ILE A 102 14.14 9.28 10.62
CA ILE A 102 13.86 8.60 9.36
C ILE A 102 13.08 7.30 9.59
N LEU A 103 13.51 6.46 10.54
CA LEU A 103 12.81 5.21 10.86
C LEU A 103 11.39 5.47 11.34
N THR A 104 11.19 6.51 12.15
CA THR A 104 9.86 6.93 12.62
C THR A 104 9.00 7.37 11.44
N LYS A 105 9.53 8.20 10.54
CA LYS A 105 8.80 8.66 9.36
C LYS A 105 8.39 7.52 8.43
N ILE A 106 9.25 6.53 8.26
CA ILE A 106 8.97 5.33 7.45
C ILE A 106 7.83 4.51 8.05
N ALA A 107 7.85 4.29 9.37
CA ALA A 107 6.78 3.59 10.08
C ALA A 107 5.43 4.32 9.98
N GLU A 108 5.41 5.66 9.99
CA GLU A 108 4.19 6.46 9.80
C GLU A 108 3.56 6.27 8.41
N MET A 109 4.35 6.03 7.36
CA MET A 109 3.84 5.91 5.99
C MET A 109 3.57 4.48 5.53
N GLU A 110 4.11 3.48 6.21
CA GLU A 110 3.84 2.06 5.93
C GLU A 110 2.35 1.72 5.75
N PRO A 111 1.40 2.18 6.60
CA PRO A 111 -0.02 1.87 6.41
C PRO A 111 -0.60 2.45 5.10
N VAL A 112 0.01 3.49 4.55
CA VAL A 112 -0.42 4.14 3.29
C VAL A 112 -0.06 3.29 2.06
N GLN A 113 0.91 2.36 2.17
CA GLN A 113 1.33 1.54 1.04
C GLN A 113 0.36 0.38 0.71
N ASN A 114 -0.73 0.22 1.46
CA ASN A 114 -1.81 -0.72 1.16
C ASN A 114 -2.69 -0.26 -0.02
N ARG A 115 -2.10 -0.22 -1.22
CA ARG A 115 -2.76 0.13 -2.50
C ARG A 115 -4.00 -0.72 -2.81
N ALA A 116 -4.11 -1.90 -2.21
CA ALA A 116 -5.26 -2.79 -2.37
C ALA A 116 -6.56 -2.15 -1.84
N ALA A 117 -6.49 -1.40 -0.73
CA ALA A 117 -7.64 -0.68 -0.19
C ALA A 117 -8.00 0.52 -1.07
N GLU A 118 -7.01 1.23 -1.62
CA GLU A 118 -7.24 2.39 -2.50
C GLU A 118 -7.88 2.02 -3.85
N THR A 119 -7.70 0.77 -4.30
CA THR A 119 -8.17 0.28 -5.61
C THR A 119 -9.45 -0.58 -5.52
N GLU A 120 -10.00 -0.74 -4.32
CA GLU A 120 -11.24 -1.48 -4.12
C GLU A 120 -12.40 -0.82 -4.87
N GLY A 121 -13.20 -1.62 -5.59
CA GLY A 121 -14.36 -1.15 -6.33
C GLY A 121 -14.10 -0.45 -7.68
N TRP A 122 -12.84 -0.24 -8.08
CA TRP A 122 -12.51 0.46 -9.34
C TRP A 122 -13.00 -0.23 -10.61
N PHE A 123 -13.23 -1.53 -10.53
CA PHE A 123 -13.78 -2.34 -11.62
C PHE A 123 -15.24 -1.98 -11.96
N ASN A 124 -15.93 -1.26 -11.07
CA ASN A 124 -17.29 -0.76 -11.28
C ASN A 124 -17.33 0.67 -11.84
N LEU A 125 -16.20 1.38 -11.86
CA LEU A 125 -16.12 2.76 -12.36
C LEU A 125 -16.16 2.79 -13.89
N SER A 126 -16.85 3.80 -14.43
CA SER A 126 -16.75 4.17 -15.85
C SER A 126 -15.33 4.63 -16.20
N ALA A 127 -15.03 4.78 -17.49
CA ALA A 127 -13.73 5.25 -17.94
C ALA A 127 -13.42 6.66 -17.43
N GLU A 128 -14.42 7.55 -17.44
CA GLU A 128 -14.31 8.94 -16.99
C GLU A 128 -14.10 9.02 -15.46
N GLU A 129 -14.87 8.27 -14.68
CA GLU A 129 -14.71 8.22 -13.22
C GLU A 129 -13.37 7.60 -12.81
N ARG A 130 -12.91 6.57 -13.54
CA ARG A 130 -11.59 5.99 -13.33
C ARG A 130 -10.49 6.99 -13.65
N GLN A 131 -10.62 7.74 -14.74
CA GLN A 131 -9.66 8.80 -15.09
C GLN A 131 -9.59 9.86 -14.00
N ALA A 132 -10.75 10.36 -13.54
CA ALA A 132 -10.82 11.34 -12.46
C ALA A 132 -10.17 10.81 -11.16
N LYS A 133 -10.41 9.54 -10.80
CA LYS A 133 -9.75 8.90 -9.66
C LYS A 133 -8.23 8.77 -9.83
N MET A 134 -7.78 8.44 -11.04
CA MET A 134 -6.35 8.37 -11.38
C MET A 134 -5.66 9.73 -11.24
N ASP A 135 -6.32 10.80 -11.70
CA ASP A 135 -5.83 12.16 -11.54
C ASP A 135 -5.80 12.57 -10.06
N GLU A 136 -6.85 12.28 -9.29
CA GLU A 136 -6.90 12.55 -7.84
C GLU A 136 -5.73 11.89 -7.08
N MET A 137 -5.45 10.60 -7.33
CA MET A 137 -4.30 9.97 -6.67
C MET A 137 -2.96 10.47 -7.18
N ARG A 138 -2.86 10.87 -8.45
CA ARG A 138 -1.62 11.47 -8.96
C ARG A 138 -1.34 12.74 -8.17
N ASP A 139 -2.32 13.61 -8.04
CA ASP A 139 -2.18 14.87 -7.31
C ASP A 139 -1.89 14.60 -5.82
N ALA A 140 -2.55 13.62 -5.19
CA ALA A 140 -2.26 13.23 -3.81
C ALA A 140 -0.85 12.65 -3.61
N ARG A 141 -0.31 11.91 -4.60
CA ARG A 141 1.07 11.41 -4.59
C ARG A 141 2.08 12.53 -4.77
N GLU A 142 1.81 13.46 -5.67
CA GLU A 142 2.65 14.64 -5.90
C GLU A 142 2.73 15.51 -4.64
N GLN A 143 1.60 15.75 -3.97
CA GLN A 143 1.55 16.47 -2.69
C GLN A 143 2.37 15.75 -1.61
N ARG A 144 2.12 14.45 -1.41
CA ARG A 144 2.87 13.65 -0.44
C ARG A 144 4.37 13.67 -0.73
N ARG A 145 4.76 13.59 -1.99
CA ARG A 145 6.17 13.69 -2.40
C ARG A 145 6.76 15.04 -2.04
N ALA A 146 6.07 16.13 -2.35
CA ALA A 146 6.54 17.47 -2.03
C ALA A 146 6.72 17.67 -0.51
N GLU A 147 5.78 17.15 0.29
CA GLU A 147 5.87 17.16 1.76
C GLU A 147 7.09 16.37 2.27
N LEU A 148 7.36 15.21 1.67
CA LEU A 148 8.47 14.35 2.08
C LEU A 148 9.81 14.93 1.66
N GLN A 149 9.90 15.48 0.45
CA GLN A 149 11.11 16.15 -0.01
C GLN A 149 11.42 17.39 0.85
N ALA A 150 10.42 18.19 1.20
CA ALA A 150 10.61 19.31 2.12
C ALA A 150 11.06 18.85 3.52
N TRP A 151 10.58 17.70 3.98
CA TRP A 151 11.02 17.10 5.23
C TRP A 151 12.48 16.59 5.14
N GLU A 152 12.87 15.93 4.06
CA GLU A 152 14.27 15.52 3.80
C GLU A 152 15.22 16.72 3.75
N ASP A 153 14.83 17.77 3.02
CA ASP A 153 15.59 19.03 2.92
C ASP A 153 15.78 19.66 4.31
N SER A 154 14.75 19.60 5.17
CA SER A 154 14.83 20.10 6.55
C SER A 154 15.80 19.33 7.43
N LEU A 155 16.02 18.04 7.11
CA LEU A 155 16.99 17.19 7.78
C LEU A 155 18.40 17.33 7.19
N GLY A 156 18.53 17.93 6.01
CA GLY A 156 19.79 18.06 5.29
C GLY A 156 20.35 16.71 4.81
N VAL A 157 19.47 15.77 4.45
CA VAL A 157 19.83 14.41 4.02
C VAL A 157 19.25 14.12 2.64
N ASP A 158 19.97 13.34 1.84
CA ASP A 158 19.46 12.77 0.59
C ASP A 158 19.19 11.27 0.81
N LEU A 159 17.93 10.91 1.06
CA LEU A 159 17.57 9.51 1.35
C LEU A 159 17.62 8.64 0.12
N ASP A 160 17.38 9.19 -1.07
CA ASP A 160 17.51 8.45 -2.33
C ASP A 160 18.96 8.04 -2.56
N GLU A 161 19.93 8.90 -2.25
CA GLU A 161 21.36 8.57 -2.29
C GLU A 161 21.70 7.47 -1.25
N ILE A 162 21.24 7.61 -0.01
CA ILE A 162 21.57 6.67 1.08
C ILE A 162 20.93 5.30 0.86
N LEU A 163 19.69 5.28 0.41
CA LEU A 163 18.89 4.07 0.33
C LEU A 163 18.97 3.45 -1.07
N GLY A 164 19.47 4.19 -2.08
CA GLY A 164 19.73 3.71 -3.43
C GLY A 164 18.46 3.34 -4.20
N TYR A 165 17.30 3.71 -3.67
CA TYR A 165 15.99 3.57 -4.30
C TYR A 165 15.02 4.55 -3.64
N ASP A 166 14.01 4.94 -4.39
CA ASP A 166 12.97 5.85 -3.92
C ASP A 166 12.04 5.13 -2.94
N ILE A 167 12.24 5.44 -1.66
CA ILE A 167 11.48 4.89 -0.52
C ILE A 167 10.05 5.44 -0.50
N PHE A 168 9.87 6.63 -1.06
CA PHE A 168 8.65 7.41 -0.99
C PHE A 168 7.76 7.25 -2.24
N GLY A 169 8.19 6.41 -3.19
CA GLY A 169 7.40 5.95 -4.32
C GLY A 169 7.19 7.00 -5.41
N GLY A 170 8.10 7.97 -5.52
CA GLY A 170 8.06 9.11 -6.43
C GLY A 170 8.82 8.97 -7.75
N TYR A 171 9.42 7.86 -8.14
CA TYR A 171 9.97 7.68 -9.48
C TYR A 171 9.71 6.29 -9.98
N GLY A 172 8.90 6.22 -11.04
CA GLY A 172 8.80 5.02 -11.84
C GLY A 172 10.19 4.59 -12.31
N GLY A 173 10.49 3.33 -12.04
CA GLY A 173 11.22 2.47 -12.96
C GLY A 173 12.66 2.86 -13.27
N HIS A 174 13.58 2.00 -12.83
CA HIS A 174 14.63 1.61 -13.77
C HIS A 174 13.97 1.28 -15.12
N GLY A 175 14.37 2.02 -16.15
CA GLY A 175 13.81 1.92 -17.48
C GLY A 175 13.86 0.47 -18.02
N GLY A 176 12.82 0.11 -18.77
CA GLY A 176 12.87 -1.07 -19.63
C GLY A 176 11.59 -1.90 -19.64
N ARG A 177 10.78 -1.68 -20.68
CA ARG A 177 9.99 -2.72 -21.33
C ARG A 177 8.77 -3.26 -20.56
N GLY A 178 7.72 -2.45 -20.50
CA GLY A 178 6.40 -2.90 -20.05
C GLY A 178 5.25 -1.99 -20.50
N GLY A 179 5.39 -1.34 -21.66
CA GLY A 179 4.31 -0.56 -22.26
C GLY A 179 3.20 -1.47 -22.75
N PHE A 180 2.18 -1.69 -21.93
CA PHE A 180 0.87 -2.13 -22.42
C PHE A 180 0.02 -0.90 -22.72
N GLY A 181 -0.19 -0.63 -24.01
CA GLY A 181 -1.48 -0.11 -24.48
C GLY A 181 -1.60 1.35 -24.90
N GLY A 182 -0.50 2.12 -25.02
CA GLY A 182 -0.52 3.49 -25.54
C GLY A 182 -0.13 3.62 -27.02
N GLY A 183 -0.64 2.75 -27.88
CA GLY A 183 -0.32 2.72 -29.32
C GLY A 183 -1.15 3.70 -30.15
N GLN A 184 -0.96 5.00 -29.94
CA GLN A 184 -1.26 5.99 -30.98
C GLN A 184 -0.06 6.05 -31.93
N GLY A 185 -0.26 5.75 -33.22
CA GLY A 185 0.71 6.09 -34.27
C GLY A 185 1.04 5.00 -35.28
N PHE A 186 0.04 4.47 -36.00
CA PHE A 186 0.26 3.94 -37.34
C PHE A 186 0.58 5.12 -38.28
N LYS A 187 1.76 5.71 -38.15
CA LYS A 187 2.25 6.81 -38.98
C LYS A 187 3.60 6.40 -39.55
N GLY A 188 3.56 5.65 -40.66
CA GLY A 188 4.77 5.22 -41.33
C GLY A 188 4.62 4.00 -42.23
N MET A 189 3.64 3.99 -43.15
CA MET A 189 3.80 3.20 -44.37
C MET A 189 4.11 4.15 -45.52
N PRO A 190 5.32 4.10 -46.12
CA PRO A 190 5.58 4.79 -47.36
C PRO A 190 4.74 4.14 -48.47
N SER A 191 3.92 4.98 -49.10
CA SER A 191 3.30 4.73 -50.41
C SER A 191 4.38 4.30 -51.41
N GLN A 192 4.37 3.04 -51.80
CA GLN A 192 5.14 2.54 -52.94
C GLN A 192 4.16 2.04 -54.01
N ASN A 193 4.05 2.87 -55.05
CA ASN A 193 3.86 2.56 -56.45
C ASN A 193 2.64 1.76 -56.92
N THR A 194 1.77 2.52 -57.59
CA THR A 194 1.21 2.26 -58.92
C THR A 194 1.91 1.16 -59.72
N LEU A 195 1.16 0.13 -60.10
CA LEU A 195 1.37 -0.54 -61.38
C LEU A 195 0.03 -0.61 -62.11
N SER A 196 -0.08 0.25 -63.10
CA SER A 196 -0.97 0.12 -64.25
C SER A 196 -0.32 -0.86 -65.23
N ASN A 197 -1.00 -1.97 -65.50
CA ASN A 197 -1.28 -2.55 -66.83
C ASN A 197 -1.99 -3.89 -66.66
#